data_AF-A0A846MN55-F1
#
_entry.id   AF-A0A846MN55-F1
#
_cell.length_a   1.000
_cell.length_b   1.000
_cell.length_c   1.000
_cell.angle_alpha   90.00
_cell.angle_beta   90.00
_cell.angle_gamma   90.00
#
_symmetry.space_group_name_H-M   'P 1'
#
loop_
_entity.id
_entity.type
_entity.pdbx_description
1 polymer ?
#
loop_
_entity_poly.entity_id
_entity_poly.type
_entity_poly.pdbx_seq_one_letter_code
_entity_poly.pdbx_strand_id
1 'polypeptide(L)'
;MGMLEKHNRARRMLSMNTALFGLSSLALGADLIWGSVQSLFGAGVPGFVGVVLGIVLWAAFGLTNIRGAWKAFARSEYEKSQRKGIISWLVPLGMVIFDMLF
;
A
#
# COMPACT_ATOMS: atom_id res chain seq x y z
N MET A 1 28.11 -11.91 -1.89
CA MET A 1 26.86 -12.26 -1.19
C MET A 1 26.32 -13.55 -1.78
N GLY A 2 26.22 -14.61 -0.97
CA GLY A 2 25.78 -15.93 -1.44
C GLY A 2 24.32 -15.94 -1.89
N MET A 3 23.92 -16.91 -2.72
CA MET A 3 22.53 -17.03 -3.20
C MET A 3 21.52 -17.22 -2.05
N LEU A 4 21.90 -18.03 -1.05
CA LEU A 4 21.10 -18.26 0.16
C LEU A 4 20.88 -16.97 0.98
N GLU A 5 21.93 -16.16 1.10
CA GLU A 5 21.90 -14.90 1.84
C GLU A 5 21.02 -13.86 1.14
N LYS A 6 21.10 -13.78 -0.20
CA LYS A 6 20.20 -12.94 -1.02
C LYS A 6 18.75 -13.38 -0.85
N HIS A 7 18.48 -14.69 -0.86
CA HIS A 7 17.13 -15.23 -0.66
C HIS A 7 16.56 -14.88 0.72
N ASN A 8 17.33 -15.11 1.80
CA ASN A 8 16.91 -14.80 3.17
C ASN A 8 16.65 -13.29 3.36
N ARG A 9 17.52 -12.45 2.81
CA ARG A 9 17.33 -10.99 2.82
C ARG A 9 16.06 -10.59 2.07
N ALA A 10 15.84 -11.13 0.88
CA ALA A 10 14.65 -10.86 0.09
C ALA A 10 13.36 -11.32 0.79
N ARG A 11 13.38 -12.48 1.45
CA ARG A 11 12.26 -13.00 2.24
C ARG A 11 11.91 -12.07 3.39
N ARG A 12 12.92 -11.60 4.14
CA ARG A 12 12.72 -10.64 5.24
C ARG A 12 12.10 -9.35 4.74
N MET A 13 12.61 -8.80 3.63
CA MET A 13 12.04 -7.58 3.04
C MET A 13 10.63 -7.78 2.51
N LEU A 14 10.31 -8.91 1.88
CA LEU A 14 8.96 -9.20 1.41
C LEU A 14 7.97 -9.27 2.57
N SER A 15 8.36 -9.92 3.68
CA SER A 15 7.55 -9.97 4.91
C SER A 15 7.28 -8.57 5.45
N MET A 16 8.33 -7.75 5.58
CA MET A 16 8.21 -6.36 6.04
C MET A 16 7.32 -5.51 5.12
N ASN A 17 7.52 -5.60 3.80
CA ASN A 17 6.69 -4.89 2.82
C ASN A 17 5.22 -5.34 2.87
N THR A 18 4.97 -6.63 3.11
CA THR A 18 3.60 -7.15 3.25
C THR A 18 2.93 -6.63 4.52
N ALA A 19 3.67 -6.58 5.63
CA ALA A 19 3.18 -6.01 6.88
C ALA A 19 2.87 -4.50 6.74
N LEU A 20 3.79 -3.73 6.15
CA LEU A 20 3.59 -2.31 5.88
C LEU A 20 2.43 -2.05 4.92
N PHE A 21 2.26 -2.90 3.90
CA PHE A 21 1.09 -2.85 3.02
C PHE A 21 -0.20 -3.08 3.80
N GLY A 22 -0.24 -4.08 4.68
CA GLY A 22 -1.40 -4.32 5.53
C GLY A 22 -1.73 -3.11 6.42
N LEU A 23 -0.73 -2.57 7.13
CA LEU A 23 -0.90 -1.42 8.03
C LEU A 23 -1.35 -0.15 7.28
N SER A 24 -0.70 0.18 6.16
CA SER A 24 -1.09 1.34 5.35
C SER A 24 -2.47 1.19 4.71
N SER A 25 -2.85 -0.03 4.32
CA SER A 25 -4.19 -0.29 3.80
C SER A 25 -5.27 -0.14 4.88
N LEU A 26 -4.98 -0.57 6.11
CA LEU A 26 -5.89 -0.38 7.25
C LEU A 26 -6.03 1.10 7.60
N ALA A 27 -4.93 1.85 7.62
CA ALA A 27 -4.94 3.29 7.86
C ALA A 27 -5.79 4.01 6.79
N LEU A 28 -5.57 3.72 5.51
CA LEU A 28 -6.37 4.27 4.41
C LEU A 28 -7.84 3.88 4.53
N GLY A 29 -8.15 2.63 4.91
CA GLY A 29 -9.52 2.21 5.13
C GLY A 29 -10.22 3.00 6.22
N ALA A 30 -9.54 3.23 7.35
CA ALA A 30 -10.07 4.02 8.46
C ALA A 30 -10.29 5.49 8.06
N ASP A 31 -9.33 6.07 7.34
CA ASP A 31 -9.36 7.43 6.82
C ASP A 31 -10.56 7.67 5.88
N LEU A 32 -10.75 6.78 4.90
CA LEU A 32 -11.88 6.85 3.97
C LEU A 32 -13.23 6.68 4.68
N ILE A 33 -13.32 5.82 5.71
CA ILE A 33 -14.53 5.66 6.52
C ILE A 33 -14.81 6.96 7.28
N TRP A 34 -13.80 7.54 7.92
CA TRP A 34 -13.93 8.77 8.69
C TRP A 34 -14.38 9.94 7.81
N GLY A 35 -13.75 10.14 6.64
CA GLY A 35 -14.16 11.16 5.68
C GLY A 35 -15.59 10.94 5.16
N SER A 36 -16.00 9.69 4.96
CA SER A 36 -17.38 9.36 4.57
C SER A 36 -18.39 9.73 5.66
N VAL A 37 -18.07 9.44 6.93
CA VAL A 37 -18.91 9.81 8.08
C VAL A 37 -19.05 11.33 8.19
N GLN A 38 -17.94 12.07 8.08
CA GLN A 38 -17.94 13.53 8.10
C GLN A 38 -18.82 14.15 7.00
N SER A 39 -18.75 13.61 5.78
CA SER A 39 -19.58 14.04 4.65
C SER A 39 -21.09 13.85 4.92
N LEU A 40 -21.49 12.80 5.64
CA LEU A 40 -22.89 12.57 6.03
C LEU A 40 -23.42 13.62 7.01
N PHE A 41 -22.55 14.22 7.83
CA PHE A 41 -22.91 15.24 8.81
C PHE A 41 -22.70 16.68 8.31
N GLY A 42 -22.44 16.87 7.02
CA GLY A 42 -22.35 18.19 6.39
C GLY A 42 -21.06 18.97 6.68
N ALA A 43 -20.09 18.35 7.33
CA ALA A 43 -18.78 18.93 7.61
C ALA A 43 -17.72 18.17 6.81
N GLY A 44 -17.25 18.73 5.70
CA GLY A 44 -16.12 18.17 4.95
C GLY A 44 -16.48 17.53 3.61
N VAL A 45 -15.65 17.82 2.60
CA VAL A 45 -15.56 17.06 1.35
C VAL A 45 -14.41 16.09 1.56
N PRO A 46 -14.72 14.78 1.63
CA PRO A 46 -14.47 14.00 0.44
C PRO A 46 -15.76 13.31 0.03
N GLY A 47 -16.66 14.10 -0.57
CA GLY A 47 -17.84 13.56 -1.24
C GLY A 47 -17.36 12.55 -2.27
N PHE A 48 -17.80 11.29 -2.12
CA PHE A 48 -17.72 10.14 -3.05
C PHE A 48 -16.46 9.97 -3.93
N VAL A 49 -16.10 10.97 -4.73
CA VAL A 49 -14.88 11.11 -5.54
C VAL A 49 -13.61 10.79 -4.75
N GLY A 50 -13.43 11.34 -3.55
CA GLY A 50 -12.23 11.09 -2.73
C GLY A 50 -12.10 9.61 -2.34
N VAL A 51 -13.20 8.99 -1.94
CA VAL A 51 -13.28 7.55 -1.62
C VAL A 51 -13.01 6.69 -2.85
N VAL A 52 -13.63 7.02 -3.99
CA VAL A 52 -13.43 6.29 -5.24
C VAL A 52 -11.97 6.38 -5.71
N LEU A 53 -11.38 7.57 -5.71
CA LEU A 53 -9.95 7.77 -6.03
C LEU A 53 -9.06 7.01 -5.04
N GLY A 54 -9.40 7.08 -3.75
CA GLY A 54 -8.84 6.31 -2.64
C GLY A 54 -8.66 4.83 -3.00
N ILE A 55 -9.78 4.19 -3.28
CA ILE A 55 -9.87 2.75 -3.59
C ILE A 55 -9.18 2.44 -4.91
N VAL A 56 -9.36 3.26 -5.95
CA VAL A 56 -8.77 3.04 -7.28
C VAL A 56 -7.25 3.09 -7.21
N LEU A 57 -6.66 4.09 -6.56
CA LEU A 57 -5.22 4.21 -6.40
C LEU A 57 -4.65 3.07 -5.55
N TRP A 58 -5.32 2.73 -4.45
CA TRP A 58 -4.95 1.57 -3.63
C TRP A 58 -4.97 0.26 -4.44
N ALA A 59 -6.01 0.02 -5.23
CA ALA A 59 -6.12 -1.19 -6.05
C ALA A 59 -5.06 -1.19 -7.17
N ALA A 60 -4.90 -0.07 -7.88
CA ALA A 60 -4.01 0.07 -9.03
C ALA A 60 -2.54 0.00 -8.65
N PHE A 61 -2.14 0.56 -7.50
CA PHE A 61 -0.74 0.62 -7.10
C PHE A 61 -0.41 -0.29 -5.91
N GLY A 62 -1.25 -0.33 -4.89
CA GLY A 62 -1.02 -1.18 -3.73
C GLY A 62 -1.17 -2.66 -4.08
N LEU A 63 -2.37 -3.06 -4.47
CA LEU A 63 -2.71 -4.47 -4.70
C LEU A 63 -1.95 -5.09 -5.87
N THR A 64 -1.78 -4.37 -6.98
CA THR A 64 -1.01 -4.88 -8.13
C THR A 64 0.47 -5.08 -7.80
N ASN A 65 1.08 -4.17 -7.04
CA ASN A 65 2.50 -4.25 -6.73
C ASN A 65 2.79 -5.27 -5.64
N ILE A 66 1.95 -5.41 -4.60
CA ILE A 66 2.19 -6.47 -3.60
C ILE A 66 2.07 -7.85 -4.24
N ARG A 67 1.04 -8.09 -5.07
CA ARG A 67 0.91 -9.32 -5.87
C ARG A 67 2.12 -9.53 -6.80
N GLY A 68 2.58 -8.45 -7.42
CA GLY A 68 3.77 -8.47 -8.27
C GLY A 68 5.06 -8.76 -7.51
N ALA A 69 5.17 -8.33 -6.26
CA ALA A 69 6.31 -8.59 -5.39
C ALA A 69 6.39 -10.08 -5.05
N TRP A 70 5.28 -10.67 -4.62
CA TRP A 70 5.17 -12.11 -4.36
C TRP A 70 5.51 -12.96 -5.59
N LYS A 71 4.98 -12.59 -6.76
CA LYS A 71 5.30 -13.27 -8.04
C LYS A 71 6.79 -13.16 -8.40
N ALA A 72 7.39 -11.98 -8.22
CA ALA A 72 8.81 -11.78 -8.49
C ALA A 72 9.70 -12.56 -7.51
N PHE A 73 9.34 -12.62 -6.24
CA PHE A 73 10.04 -13.42 -5.24
C PHE A 73 10.03 -14.92 -5.59
N ALA A 74 8.87 -15.45 -5.99
CA ALA A 74 8.73 -16.84 -6.43
C ALA A 74 9.59 -17.18 -7.67
N ARG A 75 9.90 -16.19 -8.51
CA ARG A 75 10.80 -16.32 -9.67
C ARG A 75 12.27 -16.01 -9.36
N SER A 76 12.62 -15.83 -8.09
CA SER A 76 13.95 -15.40 -7.63
C SER A 76 14.40 -14.03 -8.19
N GLU A 77 13.47 -13.21 -8.70
CA GLU A 77 13.70 -11.83 -9.16
C GLU A 77 13.70 -10.86 -7.95
N TYR A 78 14.66 -11.03 -7.04
CA TYR A 78 14.64 -10.39 -5.71
C TYR A 78 14.61 -8.86 -5.72
N GLU A 79 15.37 -8.22 -6.61
CA GLU A 79 15.40 -6.76 -6.71
C GLU A 79 14.03 -6.19 -7.15
N LYS A 80 13.40 -6.83 -8.13
CA LYS A 80 12.05 -6.49 -8.58
C LYS A 80 11.01 -6.74 -7.50
N SER A 81 11.15 -7.83 -6.73
CA SER A 81 10.32 -8.11 -5.56
C SER A 81 10.40 -6.99 -4.53
N GLN A 82 11.60 -6.51 -4.23
CA GLN A 82 11.82 -5.43 -3.27
C GLN A 82 11.21 -4.12 -3.77
N ARG A 83 11.49 -3.72 -5.01
CA ARG A 83 10.95 -2.49 -5.61
C ARG A 83 9.42 -2.48 -5.60
N LYS A 84 8.80 -3.57 -6.04
CA LYS A 84 7.33 -3.68 -6.03
C LYS A 84 6.76 -3.71 -4.61
N GLY A 85 7.44 -4.40 -3.69
CA GLY A 85 7.03 -4.40 -2.27
C GLY A 85 7.00 -2.99 -1.69
N ILE A 86 8.03 -2.18 -1.94
CA ILE A 86 8.11 -0.78 -1.48
C ILE A 86 6.97 0.06 -2.06
N ILE A 87 6.73 -0.01 -3.37
CA ILE A 87 5.65 0.74 -4.04
C ILE A 87 4.28 0.39 -3.45
N SER A 88 4.08 -0.88 -3.08
CA SER A 88 2.75 -1.35 -2.65
C SER A 88 2.22 -0.64 -1.41
N TRP A 89 3.08 -0.25 -0.47
CA TRP A 89 2.67 0.44 0.76
C TRP A 89 2.95 1.94 0.75
N LEU A 90 3.89 2.42 -0.07
CA LEU A 90 4.17 3.85 -0.18
C LEU A 90 2.97 4.64 -0.72
N VAL A 91 2.26 4.10 -1.71
CA VAL A 91 1.10 4.80 -2.29
C VAL A 91 -0.03 4.98 -1.27
N PRO A 92 -0.57 3.92 -0.63
CA PRO A 92 -1.61 4.11 0.38
C PRO A 92 -1.14 4.96 1.58
N LEU A 93 0.13 4.81 2.01
CA LEU A 93 0.67 5.64 3.09
C LEU A 93 0.73 7.12 2.68
N GLY A 94 1.21 7.41 1.46
CA GLY A 94 1.31 8.78 0.95
C GLY A 94 -0.05 9.46 0.83
N MET A 95 -1.09 8.70 0.50
CA MET A 95 -2.47 9.20 0.45
C MET A 95 -2.98 9.61 1.82
N VAL A 96 -2.80 8.75 2.83
CA VAL A 96 -3.18 9.06 4.22
C VAL A 96 -2.44 10.29 4.75
N ILE A 97 -1.12 10.37 4.49
CA ILE A 97 -0.33 11.53 4.90
C ILE A 97 -0.81 12.81 4.20
N PHE A 98 -1.17 12.73 2.91
CA PHE A 98 -1.68 13.88 2.18
C PHE A 98 -3.00 14.39 2.76
N ASP A 99 -3.95 13.48 3.05
CA ASP A 99 -5.24 13.84 3.67
C ASP A 99 -5.07 14.43 5.07
N MET A 100 -4.11 13.93 5.85
CA MET A 100 -3.80 14.51 7.17
C MET A 100 -3.21 15.92 7.12
N LEU A 101 -2.62 16.33 5.99
CA LEU A 101 -1.90 17.60 5.86
C LEU A 101 -2.72 18.71 5.20
N PHE A 102 -3.77 18.40 4.43
CA PHE A 102 -4.52 19.33 3.60
C PHE A 102 -6.02 19.15 3.76
#